data_AF-A0A497QA25-F1
#
_entry.id   AF-A0A497QA25-F1
#
_cell.length_a   1.000
_cell.length_b   1.000
_cell.length_c   1.000
_cell.angle_alpha   90.00
_cell.angle_beta   90.00
_cell.angle_gamma   90.00
#
_symmetry.space_group_name_H-M   'P 1'
#
loop_
_entity.id
_entity.type
_entity.pdbx_description
1 polymer ?
#
loop_
_entity_poly.entity_id
_entity_poly.type
_entity_poly.pdbx_seq_one_letter_code
_entity_poly.pdbx_strand_id
1 'polypeptide(L)'
;MDRQEMMELFRATAEIQTPEGLAAYRAFAAALTTPILQKLELESIMRDLFAVERLGPGAQAVYPIAEDFEIPVWVLPGLGYVAQNFIEGIGEEVYIPTFTIDAAADWKITYARDSRIDIPQRAAARVAKDLANYEEECGWRVIMPAVTSAFSGKGLLGSRPAPIYEINPASTGAGYLSKELINKMMVGFKRTGRTLTDLYVSPEDAADIREWTDTDIDPVTRREIFQAAGMGRIWNVNLHEVQHLGATGMYN
;
A
#
# COMPACT_ATOMS: atom_id res chain seq x y z
N MET A 1 -26.09 14.23 5.15
CA MET A 1 -27.05 13.70 6.13
C MET A 1 -26.70 14.33 7.46
N ASP A 2 -27.65 14.97 8.09
CA ASP A 2 -27.42 15.60 9.39
C ASP A 2 -27.20 14.53 10.47
N ARG A 3 -26.46 14.86 11.52
CA ARG A 3 -26.14 13.92 12.62
C ARG A 3 -27.40 13.37 13.27
N GLN A 4 -28.44 14.20 13.39
CA GLN A 4 -29.70 13.82 13.99
C GLN A 4 -30.48 12.82 13.12
N GLU A 5 -30.54 13.05 11.82
CA GLU A 5 -31.11 12.10 10.85
C GLU A 5 -30.38 10.74 10.92
N MET A 6 -29.05 10.77 11.09
CA MET A 6 -28.23 9.57 11.18
C MET A 6 -28.54 8.76 12.45
N MET A 7 -28.81 9.44 13.57
CA MET A 7 -29.20 8.80 14.82
C MET A 7 -30.60 8.17 14.76
N GLU A 8 -31.53 8.84 14.10
CA GLU A 8 -32.90 8.33 13.89
C GLU A 8 -32.89 7.12 12.97
N LEU A 9 -32.15 7.21 11.85
CA LEU A 9 -31.98 6.10 10.92
C LEU A 9 -31.32 4.90 11.60
N PHE A 10 -30.29 5.14 12.41
CA PHE A 10 -29.63 4.08 13.17
C PHE A 10 -30.57 3.45 14.20
N ARG A 11 -31.42 4.23 14.87
CA ARG A 11 -32.42 3.71 15.79
C ARG A 11 -33.40 2.76 15.11
N ALA A 12 -33.88 3.14 13.93
CA ALA A 12 -34.80 2.34 13.13
C ALA A 12 -34.19 0.98 12.71
N THR A 13 -32.86 0.87 12.61
CA THR A 13 -32.20 -0.43 12.31
C THR A 13 -32.37 -1.47 13.42
N ALA A 14 -32.75 -1.06 14.64
CA ALA A 14 -33.00 -1.98 15.74
C ALA A 14 -34.24 -2.88 15.52
N GLU A 15 -35.12 -2.51 14.59
CA GLU A 15 -36.34 -3.25 14.24
C GLU A 15 -36.20 -3.97 12.90
N ILE A 16 -35.07 -4.64 12.66
CA ILE A 16 -34.71 -5.27 11.38
C ILE A 16 -35.72 -6.32 10.86
N GLN A 17 -36.61 -6.81 11.72
CA GLN A 17 -37.68 -7.76 11.35
C GLN A 17 -38.83 -7.09 10.60
N THR A 18 -38.93 -5.77 10.65
CA THR A 18 -39.94 -4.98 9.92
C THR A 18 -39.43 -4.59 8.53
N PRO A 19 -40.30 -4.47 7.52
CA PRO A 19 -39.91 -3.94 6.21
C PRO A 19 -39.25 -2.55 6.31
N GLU A 20 -39.74 -1.70 7.20
CA GLU A 20 -39.24 -0.35 7.45
C GLU A 20 -37.83 -0.39 8.08
N GLY A 21 -37.63 -1.24 9.07
CA GLY A 21 -36.32 -1.43 9.71
C GLY A 21 -35.27 -2.02 8.76
N LEU A 22 -35.67 -2.93 7.87
CA LEU A 22 -34.78 -3.46 6.82
C LEU A 22 -34.42 -2.39 5.79
N ALA A 23 -35.37 -1.54 5.40
CA ALA A 23 -35.11 -0.41 4.52
C ALA A 23 -34.15 0.60 5.18
N ALA A 24 -34.38 0.91 6.47
CA ALA A 24 -33.50 1.76 7.26
C ALA A 24 -32.09 1.18 7.38
N TYR A 25 -31.96 -0.14 7.57
CA TYR A 25 -30.66 -0.82 7.61
C TYR A 25 -29.90 -0.68 6.29
N ARG A 26 -30.56 -0.87 5.14
CA ARG A 26 -29.94 -0.71 3.82
C ARG A 26 -29.52 0.74 3.56
N ALA A 27 -30.37 1.70 3.91
CA ALA A 27 -30.06 3.12 3.79
C ALA A 27 -28.88 3.52 4.69
N PHE A 28 -28.84 3.00 5.92
CA PHE A 28 -27.75 3.25 6.86
C PHE A 28 -26.43 2.63 6.37
N ALA A 29 -26.46 1.40 5.86
CA ALA A 29 -25.30 0.74 5.28
C ALA A 29 -24.76 1.53 4.07
N ALA A 30 -25.63 2.01 3.19
CA ALA A 30 -25.25 2.86 2.05
C ALA A 30 -24.62 4.18 2.52
N ALA A 31 -25.14 4.79 3.59
CA ALA A 31 -24.57 6.01 4.16
C ALA A 31 -23.17 5.79 4.76
N LEU A 32 -22.87 4.60 5.28
CA LEU A 32 -21.53 4.25 5.78
C LEU A 32 -20.51 3.99 4.66
N THR A 33 -20.93 3.69 3.43
CA THR A 33 -20.01 3.40 2.33
C THR A 33 -19.09 4.58 2.03
N THR A 34 -19.62 5.81 1.96
CA THR A 34 -18.83 7.01 1.66
C THR A 34 -17.70 7.26 2.68
N PRO A 35 -17.95 7.32 4.01
CA PRO A 35 -16.88 7.54 4.98
C PRO A 35 -15.88 6.37 5.03
N ILE A 36 -16.31 5.13 4.78
CA ILE A 36 -15.38 3.99 4.67
C ILE A 36 -14.43 4.19 3.50
N LEU A 37 -14.95 4.51 2.31
CA LEU A 37 -14.14 4.71 1.11
C LEU A 37 -13.18 5.89 1.23
N GLN A 38 -13.64 7.02 1.78
CA GLN A 38 -12.78 8.19 2.02
C GLN A 38 -11.65 7.86 2.99
N LYS A 39 -11.94 7.13 4.06
CA LYS A 39 -10.92 6.74 5.01
C LYS A 39 -9.94 5.71 4.42
N LEU A 40 -10.45 4.74 3.67
CA LEU A 40 -9.63 3.75 2.97
C LEU A 40 -8.65 4.42 1.99
N GLU A 41 -9.08 5.44 1.26
CA GLU A 41 -8.24 6.20 0.34
C GLU A 41 -7.11 6.96 1.06
N LEU A 42 -7.33 7.41 2.30
CA LEU A 42 -6.31 8.08 3.10
C LEU A 42 -5.35 7.12 3.81
N GLU A 43 -5.76 5.89 4.08
CA GLU A 43 -4.99 4.93 4.86
C GLU A 43 -4.20 3.95 3.96
N SER A 44 -4.64 3.72 2.72
CA SER A 44 -4.01 2.74 1.82
C SER A 44 -2.81 3.31 1.08
N ILE A 45 -1.61 2.94 1.52
CA ILE A 45 -0.34 3.32 0.86
C ILE A 45 -0.29 2.79 -0.58
N MET A 46 -0.92 1.64 -0.85
CA MET A 46 -0.90 1.03 -2.18
C MET A 46 -1.66 1.85 -3.22
N ARG A 47 -2.66 2.63 -2.80
CA ARG A 47 -3.38 3.54 -3.70
C ARG A 47 -2.57 4.79 -4.06
N ASP A 48 -1.61 5.17 -3.21
CA ASP A 48 -0.65 6.22 -3.51
C ASP A 48 0.51 5.71 -4.38
N LEU A 49 0.94 4.46 -4.17
CA LEU A 49 2.05 3.84 -4.90
C LEU A 49 1.67 3.39 -6.33
N PHE A 50 0.46 2.87 -6.52
CA PHE A 50 -0.01 2.34 -7.80
C PHE A 50 -1.04 3.25 -8.46
N ALA A 51 -1.07 3.24 -9.80
CA ALA A 51 -2.16 3.84 -10.54
C ALA A 51 -3.45 3.04 -10.33
N VAL A 52 -4.49 3.69 -9.80
CA VAL A 52 -5.78 3.04 -9.53
C VAL A 52 -6.71 3.16 -10.74
N GLU A 53 -7.02 2.04 -11.36
CA GLU A 53 -8.04 1.96 -12.41
C GLU A 53 -9.37 1.47 -11.85
N ARG A 54 -10.45 2.23 -12.10
CA ARG A 54 -11.81 1.86 -11.70
C ARG A 54 -12.56 1.26 -12.87
N LEU A 55 -12.74 -0.06 -12.83
CA LEU A 55 -13.45 -0.80 -13.87
C LEU A 55 -14.96 -0.64 -13.73
N GLY A 56 -15.64 -0.47 -14.87
CA GLY A 56 -17.09 -0.45 -14.93
C GLY A 56 -17.71 -1.83 -14.67
N PRO A 57 -19.02 -1.91 -14.40
CA PRO A 57 -19.70 -3.20 -14.22
C PRO A 57 -19.52 -4.12 -15.43
N GLY A 58 -18.94 -5.31 -15.20
CA GLY A 58 -18.71 -6.31 -16.25
C GLY A 58 -17.49 -6.04 -17.15
N ALA A 59 -16.75 -4.95 -16.94
CA ALA A 59 -15.48 -4.72 -17.63
C ALA A 59 -14.41 -5.69 -17.10
N GLN A 60 -13.58 -6.19 -18.02
CA GLN A 60 -12.46 -7.06 -17.68
C GLN A 60 -11.17 -6.24 -17.60
N ALA A 61 -10.29 -6.62 -16.68
CA ALA A 61 -8.99 -6.00 -16.51
C ALA A 61 -7.98 -6.62 -17.50
N VAL A 62 -8.11 -6.28 -18.78
CA VAL A 62 -7.25 -6.76 -19.85
C VAL A 62 -6.43 -5.62 -20.39
N TYR A 63 -5.11 -5.81 -20.46
CA TYR A 63 -4.18 -4.77 -20.87
C TYR A 63 -3.26 -5.28 -21.98
N PRO A 64 -3.08 -4.51 -23.08
CA PRO A 64 -2.13 -4.89 -24.10
C PRO A 64 -0.70 -4.82 -23.54
N ILE A 65 0.08 -5.86 -23.77
CA ILE A 65 1.52 -5.83 -23.54
C ILE A 65 2.11 -5.07 -24.73
N ALA A 66 2.62 -3.85 -24.51
CA ALA A 66 3.30 -3.15 -25.60
C ALA A 66 4.51 -3.98 -26.08
N GLU A 67 4.73 -4.02 -27.40
CA GLU A 67 5.81 -4.80 -28.03
C GLU A 67 7.22 -4.45 -27.49
N ASP A 68 7.36 -3.28 -26.87
CA ASP A 68 8.61 -2.75 -26.30
C ASP A 68 8.87 -3.18 -24.84
N PHE A 69 8.00 -3.97 -24.21
CA PHE A 69 8.17 -4.32 -22.80
C PHE A 69 9.27 -5.39 -22.58
N GLU A 70 10.48 -4.92 -22.25
CA GLU A 70 11.50 -5.71 -21.52
C GLU A 70 11.14 -5.92 -20.04
N ILE A 71 9.99 -5.41 -19.57
CA ILE A 71 9.63 -5.37 -18.15
C ILE A 71 8.65 -6.53 -17.84
N PRO A 72 8.99 -7.42 -16.89
CA PRO A 72 8.10 -8.50 -16.51
C PRO A 72 6.84 -7.97 -15.85
N VAL A 73 5.71 -8.60 -16.19
CA VAL A 73 4.41 -8.30 -15.59
C VAL A 73 4.17 -9.27 -14.44
N TRP A 74 3.93 -8.71 -13.25
CA TRP A 74 3.62 -9.49 -12.06
C TRP A 74 2.16 -9.30 -11.68
N VAL A 75 1.47 -10.42 -11.46
CA VAL A 75 0.04 -10.43 -11.18
C VAL A 75 -0.23 -11.26 -9.94
N LEU A 76 -1.04 -10.73 -9.03
CA LEU A 76 -1.53 -11.49 -7.87
C LEU A 76 -2.88 -12.14 -8.22
N PRO A 77 -2.98 -13.48 -8.24
CA PRO A 77 -4.22 -14.16 -8.60
C PRO A 77 -5.37 -13.96 -7.61
N GLY A 78 -5.06 -13.72 -6.34
CA GLY A 78 -6.02 -13.65 -5.26
C GLY A 78 -5.36 -13.42 -3.90
N LEU A 79 -6.19 -13.16 -2.89
CA LEU A 79 -5.73 -13.02 -1.51
C LEU A 79 -5.06 -14.32 -1.03
N GLY A 80 -3.86 -14.20 -0.45
CA GLY A 80 -3.09 -15.34 0.06
C GLY A 80 -2.26 -16.10 -0.98
N TYR A 81 -2.41 -15.81 -2.27
CA TYR A 81 -1.56 -16.39 -3.32
C TYR A 81 -0.18 -15.73 -3.36
N VAL A 82 0.73 -16.35 -4.12
CA VAL A 82 2.01 -15.77 -4.50
C VAL A 82 1.84 -15.11 -5.86
N ALA A 83 2.43 -13.92 -6.04
CA ALA A 83 2.39 -13.25 -7.33
C ALA A 83 3.08 -14.09 -8.40
N GLN A 84 2.44 -14.18 -9.56
CA GLN A 84 2.91 -14.94 -10.70
C GLN A 84 3.58 -14.00 -11.69
N ASN A 85 4.69 -14.46 -12.24
CA ASN A 85 5.43 -13.74 -13.26
C ASN A 85 4.95 -14.18 -14.63
N PHE A 86 4.31 -13.28 -15.35
CA PHE A 86 3.93 -13.50 -16.75
C PHE A 86 5.10 -13.04 -17.62
N ILE A 87 6.13 -13.89 -17.74
CA ILE A 87 7.11 -13.84 -18.83
C ILE A 87 6.69 -14.86 -19.87
N GLU A 88 5.55 -14.64 -20.51
CA GLU A 88 5.23 -15.36 -21.75
C GLU A 88 5.40 -14.39 -22.92
N GLY A 89 6.51 -14.56 -23.62
CA GLY A 89 6.58 -14.09 -24.99
C GLY A 89 5.45 -14.76 -25.77
N ILE A 90 4.78 -13.97 -26.62
CA ILE A 90 3.69 -14.37 -27.54
C ILE A 90 2.25 -14.24 -26.96
N GLY A 91 2.00 -13.31 -26.04
CA GLY A 91 0.65 -12.82 -25.74
C GLY A 91 0.55 -11.32 -26.01
N GLU A 92 -0.42 -10.88 -26.82
CA GLU A 92 -0.66 -9.44 -27.05
C GLU A 92 -1.26 -8.75 -25.81
N GLU A 93 -1.88 -9.52 -24.90
CA GLU A 93 -2.65 -8.99 -23.76
C GLU A 93 -2.39 -9.78 -22.47
N VAL A 94 -2.41 -9.09 -21.33
CA VAL A 94 -2.41 -9.68 -19.98
C VAL A 94 -3.77 -9.51 -19.34
N TYR A 95 -4.29 -10.61 -18.81
CA TYR A 95 -5.48 -10.63 -17.97
C TYR A 95 -5.08 -10.48 -16.49
N ILE A 96 -5.63 -9.48 -15.81
CA ILE A 96 -5.48 -9.28 -14.37
C ILE A 96 -6.74 -9.82 -13.66
N PRO A 97 -6.63 -10.90 -12.86
CA PRO A 97 -7.75 -11.41 -12.09
C PRO A 97 -8.13 -10.41 -10.98
N THR A 98 -9.39 -10.02 -10.97
CA THR A 98 -9.98 -9.22 -9.89
C THR A 98 -10.58 -10.14 -8.83
N PHE A 99 -10.31 -9.86 -7.56
CA PHE A 99 -10.87 -10.58 -6.42
C PHE A 99 -11.45 -9.61 -5.39
N THR A 100 -12.29 -10.11 -4.48
CA THR A 100 -12.88 -9.30 -3.42
C THR A 100 -12.00 -9.29 -2.17
N ILE A 101 -11.97 -8.15 -1.49
CA ILE A 101 -11.43 -8.01 -0.15
C ILE A 101 -12.60 -7.67 0.75
N ASP A 102 -12.82 -8.51 1.76
CA ASP A 102 -13.97 -8.42 2.65
C ASP A 102 -13.50 -8.20 4.09
N ALA A 103 -14.15 -7.26 4.78
CA ALA A 103 -13.91 -6.98 6.18
C ALA A 103 -15.25 -6.78 6.90
N ALA A 104 -15.35 -7.28 8.12
CA ALA A 104 -16.57 -7.26 8.91
C ALA A 104 -16.36 -6.57 10.27
N ALA A 105 -17.36 -5.81 10.69
CA ALA A 105 -17.44 -5.27 12.04
C ALA A 105 -18.87 -5.33 12.53
N ASP A 106 -19.04 -5.91 13.72
CA ASP A 106 -20.33 -6.12 14.34
C ASP A 106 -20.52 -5.21 15.56
N TRP A 107 -21.78 -4.91 15.86
CA TRP A 107 -22.17 -4.24 17.09
C TRP A 107 -23.46 -4.82 17.64
N LYS A 108 -23.67 -4.63 18.95
CA LYS A 108 -24.89 -5.09 19.61
C LYS A 108 -26.08 -4.23 19.19
N ILE A 109 -27.23 -4.88 18.98
CA ILE A 109 -28.50 -4.21 18.67
C ILE A 109 -28.94 -3.21 19.75
N THR A 110 -28.48 -3.40 20.99
CA THR A 110 -28.73 -2.46 22.10
C THR A 110 -28.19 -1.07 21.79
N TYR A 111 -27.04 -0.97 21.12
CA TYR A 111 -26.48 0.33 20.72
C TYR A 111 -27.31 1.04 19.65
N ALA A 112 -27.98 0.28 18.77
CA ALA A 112 -28.95 0.82 17.83
C ALA A 112 -30.16 1.39 18.57
N ARG A 113 -30.70 0.67 19.54
CA ARG A 113 -31.84 1.15 20.37
C ARG A 113 -31.52 2.43 21.13
N ASP A 114 -30.29 2.54 21.62
CA ASP A 114 -29.78 3.72 22.34
C ASP A 114 -29.33 4.86 21.40
N SER A 115 -29.51 4.72 20.07
CA SER A 115 -29.10 5.70 19.05
C SER A 115 -27.61 6.10 19.13
N ARG A 116 -26.74 5.18 19.57
CA ARG A 116 -25.30 5.42 19.74
C ARG A 116 -24.53 5.33 18.42
N ILE A 117 -24.62 6.40 17.63
CA ILE A 117 -23.99 6.48 16.30
C ILE A 117 -22.46 6.44 16.32
N ASP A 118 -21.85 6.76 17.47
CA ASP A 118 -20.41 6.70 17.69
C ASP A 118 -19.86 5.27 17.56
N ILE A 119 -20.70 4.25 17.73
CA ILE A 119 -20.31 2.84 17.60
C ILE A 119 -20.18 2.43 16.12
N PRO A 120 -21.21 2.58 15.26
CA PRO A 120 -21.08 2.34 13.82
C PRO A 120 -20.00 3.17 13.15
N GLN A 121 -19.80 4.43 13.56
CA GLN A 121 -18.72 5.27 13.01
C GLN A 121 -17.33 4.70 13.30
N ARG A 122 -17.11 4.21 14.53
CA ARG A 122 -15.86 3.52 14.90
C ARG A 122 -15.71 2.18 14.18
N ALA A 123 -16.81 1.44 14.02
CA ALA A 123 -16.82 0.18 13.28
C ALA A 123 -16.45 0.41 11.80
N ALA A 124 -17.06 1.41 11.14
CA ALA A 124 -16.72 1.83 9.78
C ALA A 124 -15.24 2.25 9.67
N ALA A 125 -14.75 3.01 10.65
CA ALA A 125 -13.36 3.44 10.69
C ALA A 125 -12.36 2.28 10.89
N ARG A 126 -12.77 1.20 11.58
CA ARG A 126 -12.01 -0.04 11.73
C ARG A 126 -12.02 -0.85 10.43
N VAL A 127 -13.19 -1.04 9.81
CA VAL A 127 -13.31 -1.74 8.52
C VAL A 127 -12.47 -1.09 7.44
N ALA A 128 -12.46 0.24 7.34
CA ALA A 128 -11.60 0.95 6.40
C ALA A 128 -10.10 0.65 6.63
N LYS A 129 -9.66 0.57 7.89
CA LYS A 129 -8.27 0.22 8.23
C LYS A 129 -7.95 -1.24 7.89
N ASP A 130 -8.86 -2.16 8.21
CA ASP A 130 -8.68 -3.58 7.90
C ASP A 130 -8.59 -3.80 6.37
N LEU A 131 -9.42 -3.11 5.58
CA LEU A 131 -9.35 -3.12 4.11
C LEU A 131 -8.02 -2.54 3.60
N ALA A 132 -7.53 -1.43 4.17
CA ALA A 132 -6.25 -0.84 3.80
C ALA A 132 -5.09 -1.81 4.06
N ASN A 133 -5.08 -2.47 5.22
CA ASN A 133 -4.06 -3.48 5.55
C ASN A 133 -4.07 -4.67 4.58
N TYR A 134 -5.25 -5.12 4.14
CA TYR A 134 -5.34 -6.17 3.13
C TYR A 134 -4.84 -5.70 1.75
N GLU A 135 -5.16 -4.46 1.34
CA GLU A 135 -4.61 -3.87 0.12
C GLU A 135 -3.08 -3.77 0.19
N GLU A 136 -2.53 -3.34 1.33
CA GLU A 136 -1.09 -3.31 1.59
C GLU A 136 -0.45 -4.69 1.49
N GLU A 137 -1.02 -5.70 2.14
CA GLU A 137 -0.52 -7.07 2.04
C GLU A 137 -0.47 -7.55 0.59
N CYS A 138 -1.54 -7.29 -0.17
CA CYS A 138 -1.60 -7.67 -1.58
C CYS A 138 -0.54 -6.94 -2.42
N GLY A 139 -0.37 -5.64 -2.19
CA GLY A 139 0.62 -4.83 -2.90
C GLY A 139 2.05 -5.31 -2.63
N TRP A 140 2.42 -5.53 -1.37
CA TRP A 140 3.76 -6.04 -1.03
C TRP A 140 4.01 -7.44 -1.57
N ARG A 141 3.00 -8.31 -1.59
CA ARG A 141 3.08 -9.64 -2.22
C ARG A 141 3.31 -9.60 -3.73
N VAL A 142 2.98 -8.48 -4.40
CA VAL A 142 3.33 -8.25 -5.82
C VAL A 142 4.72 -7.66 -5.95
N ILE A 143 5.04 -6.65 -5.13
CA ILE A 143 6.31 -5.92 -5.20
C ILE A 143 7.49 -6.86 -4.90
N MET A 144 7.41 -7.66 -3.84
CA MET A 144 8.53 -8.47 -3.36
C MET A 144 9.03 -9.49 -4.41
N PRO A 145 8.18 -10.32 -5.03
CA PRO A 145 8.61 -11.19 -6.12
C PRO A 145 9.15 -10.40 -7.32
N ALA A 146 8.57 -9.24 -7.65
CA ALA A 146 9.01 -8.43 -8.77
C ALA A 146 10.43 -7.87 -8.62
N VAL A 147 10.83 -7.50 -7.39
CA VAL A 147 12.14 -6.91 -7.08
C VAL A 147 13.20 -7.95 -6.70
N THR A 148 12.81 -9.13 -6.21
CA THR A 148 13.76 -10.19 -5.82
C THR A 148 14.06 -11.16 -6.97
N SER A 149 13.22 -11.22 -8.00
CA SER A 149 13.40 -12.14 -9.11
C SER A 149 14.39 -11.63 -10.16
N ALA A 150 15.49 -12.37 -10.33
CA ALA A 150 16.38 -12.23 -11.47
C ALA A 150 15.88 -13.06 -12.67
N PHE A 151 16.17 -12.61 -13.89
CA PHE A 151 15.87 -13.32 -15.12
C PHE A 151 17.16 -13.50 -15.92
N SER A 152 17.55 -14.74 -16.20
CA SER A 152 18.84 -15.05 -16.84
C SER A 152 18.87 -14.82 -18.36
N GLY A 153 17.82 -14.25 -18.94
CA GLY A 153 17.68 -14.09 -20.39
C GLY A 153 17.14 -15.36 -21.06
N LYS A 154 16.29 -15.20 -22.08
CA LYS A 154 15.81 -16.31 -22.93
C LYS A 154 15.40 -15.79 -24.31
N GLY A 155 16.05 -16.29 -25.35
CA GLY A 155 15.78 -15.85 -26.72
C GLY A 155 16.22 -14.40 -26.94
N LEU A 156 15.29 -13.55 -27.40
CA LEU A 156 15.52 -12.12 -27.62
C LEU A 156 15.48 -11.29 -26.32
N LEU A 157 15.02 -11.88 -25.21
CA LEU A 157 14.96 -11.18 -23.93
C LEU A 157 16.31 -11.21 -23.23
N GLY A 158 16.85 -10.04 -22.92
CA GLY A 158 18.11 -9.85 -22.18
C GLY A 158 18.05 -10.34 -20.73
N SER A 159 19.21 -10.58 -20.14
CA SER A 159 19.31 -10.87 -18.70
C SER A 159 18.99 -9.64 -17.86
N ARG A 160 18.20 -9.82 -16.80
CA ARG A 160 17.78 -8.78 -15.86
C ARG A 160 18.12 -9.23 -14.43
N PRO A 161 19.18 -8.67 -13.80
CA PRO A 161 19.45 -8.94 -12.40
C PRO A 161 18.36 -8.33 -11.51
N ALA A 162 18.16 -8.92 -10.33
CA ALA A 162 17.31 -8.33 -9.31
C ALA A 162 17.88 -6.96 -8.88
N PRO A 163 17.08 -5.87 -8.81
CA PRO A 163 17.54 -4.54 -8.39
C PRO A 163 17.76 -4.46 -6.87
N ILE A 164 18.53 -5.40 -6.32
CA ILE A 164 18.90 -5.43 -4.91
C ILE A 164 20.24 -4.71 -4.76
N TYR A 165 20.26 -3.71 -3.88
CA TYR A 165 21.47 -2.97 -3.55
C TYR A 165 21.85 -3.26 -2.10
N GLU A 166 23.10 -3.68 -1.91
CA GLU A 166 23.72 -3.88 -0.61
C GLU A 166 25.05 -3.14 -0.58
N ILE A 167 25.51 -2.76 0.60
CA ILE A 167 26.86 -2.20 0.80
C ILE A 167 27.81 -3.32 1.24
N ASN A 168 29.11 -3.11 1.05
CA ASN A 168 30.10 -4.14 1.38
C ASN A 168 29.99 -4.48 2.89
N PRO A 169 29.88 -5.77 3.28
CA PRO A 169 29.74 -6.19 4.67
C PRO A 169 30.85 -5.70 5.61
N ALA A 170 32.04 -5.36 5.08
CA ALA A 170 33.15 -4.81 5.86
C ALA A 170 33.05 -3.28 6.08
N SER A 171 32.07 -2.61 5.49
CA SER A 171 31.88 -1.16 5.61
C SER A 171 31.19 -0.82 6.93
N THR A 172 31.50 0.34 7.51
CA THR A 172 30.91 0.80 8.78
C THR A 172 29.39 0.95 8.72
N GLY A 173 28.82 1.18 7.54
CA GLY A 173 27.37 1.29 7.36
C GLY A 173 26.65 -0.06 7.21
N ALA A 174 27.36 -1.18 7.14
CA ALA A 174 26.76 -2.49 6.86
C ALA A 174 25.71 -2.86 7.90
N GLY A 175 24.53 -3.28 7.44
CA GLY A 175 23.40 -3.63 8.30
C GLY A 175 22.49 -2.47 8.69
N TYR A 176 22.78 -1.24 8.24
CA TYR A 176 22.00 -0.03 8.52
C TYR A 176 21.57 0.68 7.24
N LEU A 177 20.52 1.50 7.33
CA LEU A 177 20.17 2.45 6.26
C LEU A 177 21.19 3.59 6.23
N SER A 178 22.30 3.36 5.53
CA SER A 178 23.39 4.32 5.40
C SER A 178 23.26 5.23 4.17
N LYS A 179 23.94 6.37 4.23
CA LYS A 179 24.10 7.27 3.08
C LYS A 179 24.75 6.62 1.87
N GLU A 180 25.69 5.69 2.10
CA GLU A 180 26.34 4.95 1.01
C GLU A 180 25.31 4.08 0.28
N LEU A 181 24.43 3.40 1.03
CA LEU A 181 23.36 2.58 0.47
C LEU A 181 22.40 3.42 -0.38
N ILE A 182 21.95 4.56 0.13
CA ILE A 182 21.05 5.47 -0.61
C ILE A 182 21.72 5.99 -1.89
N ASN A 183 22.99 6.40 -1.82
CA ASN A 183 23.73 6.82 -3.01
C ASN A 183 23.87 5.69 -4.04
N LYS A 184 24.12 4.46 -3.59
CA LYS A 184 24.20 3.28 -4.46
C LYS A 184 22.87 3.01 -5.17
N MET A 185 21.75 3.14 -4.46
CA MET A 185 20.40 3.06 -5.05
C MET A 185 20.19 4.17 -6.10
N MET A 186 20.51 5.43 -5.78
CA MET A 186 20.39 6.54 -6.72
C MET A 186 21.20 6.32 -8.01
N VAL A 187 22.43 5.81 -7.89
CA VAL A 187 23.27 5.45 -9.05
C VAL A 187 22.64 4.31 -9.84
N GLY A 188 22.08 3.31 -9.14
CA GLY A 188 21.37 2.19 -9.75
C GLY A 188 20.18 2.61 -10.61
N PHE A 189 19.32 3.47 -10.08
CA PHE A 189 18.20 4.06 -10.82
C PHE A 189 18.70 4.85 -12.04
N LYS A 190 19.71 5.72 -11.87
CA LYS A 190 20.23 6.53 -12.98
C LYS A 190 20.82 5.68 -14.12
N ARG A 191 21.46 4.55 -13.80
CA ARG A 191 21.99 3.62 -14.82
C ARG A 191 20.92 2.95 -15.66
N THR A 192 19.70 2.86 -15.15
CA THR A 192 18.53 2.33 -15.87
C THR A 192 17.67 3.44 -16.48
N GLY A 193 18.17 4.68 -16.53
CA GLY A 193 17.45 5.83 -17.06
C GLY A 193 16.32 6.33 -16.16
N ARG A 194 16.26 5.88 -14.90
CA ARG A 194 15.24 6.26 -13.91
C ARG A 194 15.83 7.14 -12.82
N THR A 195 14.98 7.79 -12.05
CA THR A 195 15.38 8.58 -10.87
C THR A 195 14.69 8.03 -9.64
N LEU A 196 15.44 7.89 -8.55
CA LEU A 196 14.86 7.55 -7.25
C LEU A 196 14.09 8.78 -6.75
N THR A 197 12.78 8.65 -6.59
CA THR A 197 11.88 9.74 -6.14
C THR A 197 11.37 9.52 -4.73
N ASP A 198 11.10 8.27 -4.37
CA ASP A 198 10.46 7.88 -3.11
C ASP A 198 11.18 6.67 -2.54
N LEU A 199 11.32 6.62 -1.22
CA LEU A 199 11.87 5.51 -0.47
C LEU A 199 10.92 5.17 0.68
N TYR A 200 10.44 3.94 0.67
CA TYR A 200 9.61 3.38 1.75
C TYR A 200 10.54 2.64 2.71
N VAL A 201 10.54 3.05 3.98
CA VAL A 201 11.51 2.59 4.99
C VAL A 201 10.79 2.06 6.22
N SER A 202 11.43 1.13 6.94
CA SER A 202 10.93 0.68 8.23
C SER A 202 11.15 1.72 9.33
N PRO A 203 10.43 1.64 10.47
CA PRO A 203 10.71 2.49 11.63
C PRO A 203 12.14 2.34 12.17
N GLU A 204 12.73 1.14 12.04
CA GLU A 204 14.12 0.87 12.39
C GLU A 204 15.09 1.62 11.46
N ASP A 205 14.88 1.54 10.14
CA ASP A 205 15.68 2.29 9.17
C ASP A 205 15.54 3.81 9.33
N ALA A 206 14.33 4.28 9.70
CA ALA A 206 14.10 5.69 10.03
C ALA A 206 14.81 6.09 11.34
N ALA A 207 15.06 5.15 12.26
CA ALA A 207 15.92 5.39 13.43
C ALA A 207 17.38 5.57 13.01
N ASP A 208 17.89 4.75 12.09
CA ASP A 208 19.27 4.87 11.58
C ASP A 208 19.52 6.26 10.96
N ILE A 209 18.56 6.79 10.21
CA ILE A 209 18.64 8.15 9.65
C ILE A 209 18.73 9.21 10.76
N ARG A 210 17.98 9.04 11.85
CA ARG A 210 18.00 9.95 13.01
C ARG A 210 19.30 9.86 13.81
N GLU A 211 20.07 8.79 13.67
CA GLU A 211 21.38 8.65 14.30
C GLU A 211 22.52 9.31 13.50
N TRP A 212 22.27 9.77 12.26
CA TRP A 212 23.30 10.42 11.46
C TRP A 212 23.84 11.70 12.13
N THR A 213 25.16 11.82 12.12
CA THR A 213 25.89 12.88 12.82
C THR A 213 26.30 14.04 11.91
N ASP A 214 26.95 15.04 12.47
CA ASP A 214 27.53 16.20 11.77
C ASP A 214 28.78 15.85 10.95
N THR A 215 29.41 14.69 11.18
CA THR A 215 30.38 14.13 10.22
C THR A 215 29.70 13.50 9.02
N ASP A 216 28.40 13.24 9.13
CA ASP A 216 27.65 12.49 8.16
C ASP A 216 26.89 13.36 7.14
N ILE A 217 26.28 14.44 7.62
CA ILE A 217 25.44 15.34 6.83
C ILE A 217 25.70 16.78 7.25
N ASP A 218 25.47 17.71 6.34
CA ASP A 218 25.61 19.12 6.67
C ASP A 218 24.56 19.55 7.72
N PRO A 219 24.84 20.60 8.51
CA PRO A 219 23.94 21.03 9.59
C PRO A 219 22.54 21.44 9.14
N VAL A 220 22.36 21.87 7.88
CA VAL A 220 21.05 22.29 7.35
C VAL A 220 20.21 21.06 7.04
N THR A 221 20.75 20.11 6.26
CA THR A 221 20.08 18.82 5.99
C THR A 221 19.76 18.09 7.30
N ARG A 222 20.69 18.12 8.27
CA ARG A 222 20.45 17.58 9.60
C ARG A 222 19.25 18.23 10.26
N ARG A 223 19.22 19.56 10.33
CA ARG A 223 18.11 20.30 10.92
C ARG A 223 16.78 19.94 10.25
N GLU A 224 16.74 19.83 8.93
CA GLU A 224 15.52 19.46 8.18
C GLU A 224 15.04 18.05 8.54
N ILE A 225 15.93 17.07 8.54
CA ILE A 225 15.64 15.68 8.95
C ILE A 225 15.12 15.63 10.39
N PHE A 226 15.79 16.30 11.32
CA PHE A 226 15.38 16.31 12.73
C PHE A 226 14.06 17.08 12.97
N GLN A 227 13.82 18.17 12.24
CA GLN A 227 12.56 18.92 12.32
C GLN A 227 11.36 18.12 11.81
N ALA A 228 11.59 17.21 10.86
CA ALA A 228 10.60 16.29 10.35
C ALA A 228 10.67 14.90 11.01
N ALA A 229 11.37 14.77 12.15
CA ALA A 229 11.48 13.55 12.95
C ALA A 229 12.00 12.31 12.19
N GLY A 230 12.91 12.49 11.23
CA GLY A 230 13.42 11.41 10.38
C GLY A 230 12.58 11.17 9.11
N MET A 231 11.40 11.79 9.02
CA MET A 231 10.57 11.82 7.83
C MET A 231 10.90 13.04 6.97
N GLY A 232 10.39 13.12 5.74
CA GLY A 232 10.58 14.28 4.86
C GLY A 232 11.36 13.95 3.61
N ARG A 233 12.33 14.78 3.24
CA ARG A 233 13.02 14.68 1.95
C ARG A 233 14.54 14.74 2.12
N ILE A 234 15.24 13.73 1.60
CA ILE A 234 16.71 13.68 1.59
C ILE A 234 17.18 13.61 0.15
N TRP A 235 18.02 14.56 -0.28
CA TRP A 235 18.55 14.65 -1.66
C TRP A 235 17.47 14.53 -2.74
N ASN A 236 16.35 15.23 -2.54
CA ASN A 236 15.21 15.24 -3.45
C ASN A 236 14.40 13.91 -3.49
N VAL A 237 14.74 12.93 -2.63
CA VAL A 237 14.01 11.66 -2.41
C VAL A 237 13.07 11.82 -1.23
N ASN A 238 11.79 11.50 -1.39
CA ASN A 238 10.81 11.52 -0.32
C ASN A 238 10.92 10.24 0.51
N LEU A 239 10.89 10.38 1.83
CA LEU A 239 10.90 9.27 2.78
C LEU A 239 9.49 9.02 3.30
N HIS A 240 9.05 7.77 3.18
CA HIS A 240 7.78 7.28 3.69
C HIS A 240 8.06 6.20 4.73
N GLU A 241 7.78 6.48 5.99
CA GLU A 241 7.90 5.47 7.05
C GLU A 241 6.69 4.55 7.00
N VAL A 242 6.93 3.23 6.92
CA VAL A 242 5.90 2.21 6.86
C VAL A 242 6.06 1.27 8.04
N GLN A 243 5.12 1.35 8.99
CA GLN A 243 5.13 0.54 10.21
C GLN A 243 5.21 -0.98 9.94
N HIS A 244 4.68 -1.44 8.81
CA HIS A 244 4.58 -2.86 8.48
C HIS A 244 5.86 -3.44 7.83
N LEU A 245 6.90 -2.64 7.59
CA LEU A 245 8.21 -3.08 7.09
C LEU A 245 9.22 -3.22 8.25
N GLY A 246 10.34 -3.90 8.01
CA GLY A 246 11.44 -4.03 8.98
C GLY A 246 11.34 -5.27 9.87
N ALA A 247 12.27 -5.49 10.79
CA ALA A 247 12.46 -6.79 11.46
C ALA A 247 11.21 -7.38 12.16
N THR A 248 10.29 -6.53 12.61
CA THR A 248 9.02 -6.95 13.25
C THR A 248 7.78 -6.74 12.36
N GLY A 249 8.00 -6.27 11.14
CA GLY A 249 6.99 -6.00 10.13
C GLY A 249 6.26 -7.24 9.61
N MET A 250 5.09 -7.01 9.00
CA MET A 250 4.22 -8.07 8.50
C MET A 250 4.61 -8.58 7.11
N TYR A 251 5.46 -7.85 6.37
CA TYR A 251 5.65 -8.06 4.93
C TYR A 251 7.10 -8.34 4.49
N ASN A 252 7.95 -8.87 5.37
CA ASN A 252 9.33 -9.25 5.04
C ASN A 252 9.44 -10.59 4.32
#